data_AF-A0A8C6ZE69-F1
#
_entry.id   AF-A0A8C6ZE69-F1
#
_cell.length_a   1.000
_cell.length_b   1.000
_cell.length_c   1.000
_cell.angle_alpha   90.00
_cell.angle_beta   90.00
_cell.angle_gamma   90.00
#
_symmetry.space_group_name_H-M   'P 1'
#
loop_
_entity.id
_entity.type
_entity.pdbx_description
1 polymer ?
#
loop_
_entity_poly.entity_id
_entity_poly.type
_entity_poly.pdbx_seq_one_letter_code
_entity_poly.pdbx_strand_id
1 'polypeptide(L)'
;RDDRKSLFPRGGGSVLVHEQHLAHKLQTRCCAFPLRGNELCVWSAPGGEPLRLRGHELAVTALSFGSRAGPRLLCSASRDAVRVWSLAQGRHVRRGVVPRGIVIGTFLGTVLHVRFSPDDQQVAVCAEKRIYMLSAKSNAVLAELEGHLAPVTAAEFCTWENNMLISVSEDRSFKIWDYATGLLIYQSAVLTAFPLLSLLIDEENKQIITGCADGELWVFSLLSDHNYRCVTRINLKKEQEKFYNKMGKSGQELGRIALAECCLWYMFSSCSLLNLCFSYQQKHTKSFLLSKINKKGLLLGDGELLACGLADKSVLVFDSNLTDTRAVFSGHDGAVNSVGWSHDKKWLVSASEDQTLRIWSVCNKEPALLVGKDKFHKSVRFAQFYYIDTFILLSCGAEFHLLSFYLDTAKDDLKRYKQRSACKLIQKFPMASTVEITSLSTVNDFYSYIVLTAGSNRALEVFDLNAGCSLAVIPEVHSRSVHQICQNKGSAFSTQQPEAYNLFMTTAVGDGIKLWDLRTLRCERRFEGHISRCHPCGIAVSPCGQFIASGSDDKSAYIYELRSSTFLHKLGGHTDSVISVTFCPSSPQVILCLFFFIIKIL
;
A
#
# COMPACT_ATOMS: atom_id res chain seq x y z
N ARG A 1 38.84 -31.15 1.86
CA ARG A 1 38.33 -31.93 3.01
C ARG A 1 37.91 -30.92 4.07
N ASP A 2 36.60 -30.89 4.27
CA ASP A 2 35.83 -30.34 5.39
C ASP A 2 35.77 -28.83 5.60
N ASP A 3 34.77 -28.25 4.92
CA ASP A 3 34.05 -27.04 5.29
C ASP A 3 33.37 -27.19 6.66
N ARG A 4 33.66 -26.28 7.58
CA ARG A 4 32.79 -25.96 8.73
C ARG A 4 32.18 -24.57 8.51
N LYS A 5 30.95 -24.52 7.99
CA LYS A 5 30.10 -23.33 8.07
C LYS A 5 29.07 -23.49 9.19
N SER A 6 29.15 -22.56 10.12
CA SER A 6 28.40 -22.41 11.36
C SER A 6 26.93 -22.06 11.15
N LEU A 7 26.13 -22.56 12.09
CA LEU A 7 24.70 -22.36 12.29
C LEU A 7 24.26 -20.88 12.38
N PHE A 8 23.16 -20.55 11.70
CA PHE A 8 22.17 -19.57 12.15
C PHE A 8 20.76 -20.07 11.78
N PRO A 9 19.74 -19.92 12.66
CA PRO A 9 18.42 -20.50 12.48
C PRO A 9 17.58 -19.66 11.50
N ARG A 10 17.01 -20.30 10.47
CA ARG A 10 16.03 -19.67 9.58
C ARG A 10 14.70 -19.54 10.33
N GLY A 11 14.35 -18.31 10.69
CA GLY A 11 13.08 -17.94 11.32
C GLY A 11 11.88 -18.25 10.43
N GLY A 12 10.79 -18.67 11.07
CA GLY A 12 9.54 -19.06 10.43
C GLY A 12 8.87 -17.91 9.68
N GLY A 13 8.56 -18.13 8.41
CA GLY A 13 7.73 -17.25 7.60
C GLY A 13 6.25 -17.45 7.94
N SER A 14 5.58 -16.36 8.30
CA SER A 14 4.12 -16.28 8.40
C SER A 14 3.50 -16.21 7.00
N VAL A 15 2.73 -17.23 6.61
CA VAL A 15 1.96 -17.25 5.37
C VAL A 15 0.64 -16.51 5.59
N LEU A 16 0.50 -15.29 5.08
CA LEU A 16 -0.79 -14.60 5.02
C LEU A 16 -1.55 -15.10 3.78
N VAL A 17 -2.69 -15.74 4.00
CA VAL A 17 -3.64 -16.12 2.94
C VAL A 17 -4.68 -15.01 2.85
N HIS A 18 -4.80 -14.38 1.67
CA HIS A 18 -5.95 -13.55 1.32
C HIS A 18 -6.37 -13.82 -0.13
N GLU A 19 -7.67 -14.08 -0.29
CA GLU A 19 -8.38 -14.45 -1.51
C GLU A 19 -8.42 -13.35 -2.57
N GLN A 20 -8.53 -13.72 -3.85
CA GLN A 20 -9.65 -13.32 -4.73
C GLN A 20 -9.58 -13.99 -6.12
N HIS A 21 -10.43 -15.00 -6.34
CA HIS A 21 -11.14 -15.19 -7.62
C HIS A 21 -12.35 -14.27 -7.56
N LEU A 22 -12.45 -13.27 -8.43
CA LEU A 22 -13.62 -12.39 -8.49
C LEU A 22 -14.44 -12.67 -9.76
N ALA A 23 -15.73 -12.87 -9.52
CA ALA A 23 -16.84 -12.69 -10.46
C ALA A 23 -17.11 -13.79 -11.52
N HIS A 24 -17.46 -15.00 -11.06
CA HIS A 24 -18.63 -15.70 -11.63
C HIS A 24 -19.33 -16.64 -10.63
N LYS A 25 -19.60 -16.14 -9.41
CA LYS A 25 -20.84 -16.45 -8.66
C LYS A 25 -20.92 -15.53 -7.45
N LEU A 26 -21.77 -14.51 -7.59
CA LEU A 26 -22.30 -13.76 -6.46
C LEU A 26 -22.97 -14.74 -5.49
N GLN A 27 -22.22 -15.16 -4.47
CA GLN A 27 -22.67 -15.25 -3.10
C GLN A 27 -21.49 -15.70 -2.25
N THR A 28 -21.35 -15.03 -1.10
CA THR A 28 -20.94 -15.64 0.18
C THR A 28 -19.55 -15.18 0.73
N ARG A 29 -19.61 -14.07 1.48
CA ARG A 29 -18.57 -13.23 2.11
C ARG A 29 -17.80 -13.91 3.27
N CYS A 30 -16.83 -14.79 3.01
CA CYS A 30 -15.96 -15.32 4.07
C CYS A 30 -14.48 -15.34 3.68
N CYS A 31 -13.57 -14.93 4.56
CA CYS A 31 -12.11 -14.98 4.36
C CYS A 31 -11.44 -15.79 5.48
N ALA A 32 -10.38 -16.55 5.19
CA ALA A 32 -9.61 -17.28 6.20
C ALA A 32 -8.11 -16.96 6.14
N PHE A 33 -7.49 -16.72 7.30
CA PHE A 33 -6.06 -16.45 7.42
C PHE A 33 -5.50 -17.05 8.72
N PRO A 34 -4.21 -17.44 8.75
CA PRO A 34 -3.59 -17.93 9.98
C PRO A 34 -3.29 -16.77 10.94
N LEU A 35 -3.64 -16.96 12.20
CA LEU A 35 -3.42 -16.05 13.31
C LEU A 35 -2.29 -16.64 14.19
N ARG A 36 -1.18 -15.92 14.34
CA ARG A 36 0.02 -16.36 15.09
C ARG A 36 0.69 -17.64 14.55
N GLY A 37 0.44 -17.99 13.29
CA GLY A 37 1.07 -19.11 12.60
C GLY A 37 0.32 -20.44 12.74
N ASN A 38 -0.17 -20.81 13.92
CA ASN A 38 -0.77 -22.13 14.17
C ASN A 38 -2.30 -22.13 14.40
N GLU A 39 -2.91 -20.97 14.66
CA GLU A 39 -4.37 -20.83 14.72
C GLU A 39 -4.92 -20.32 13.38
N LEU A 40 -6.17 -20.63 13.06
CA LEU A 40 -6.85 -20.10 11.88
C LEU A 40 -8.00 -19.19 12.31
N CYS A 41 -8.11 -18.05 11.65
CA CYS A 41 -9.19 -17.10 11.82
C CYS A 41 -10.03 -17.06 10.55
N VAL A 42 -11.32 -17.34 10.67
CA VAL A 42 -12.29 -17.26 9.57
C VAL A 42 -13.25 -16.11 9.85
N TRP A 43 -13.31 -15.15 8.95
CA TRP A 43 -14.14 -13.96 9.03
C TRP A 43 -15.31 -14.04 8.06
N SER A 44 -16.51 -13.57 8.46
CA SER A 44 -17.71 -13.53 7.61
C SER A 44 -18.34 -12.14 7.66
N ALA A 45 -18.47 -11.45 6.52
CA ALA A 45 -19.18 -10.16 6.46
C ALA A 45 -20.68 -10.33 6.16
N PRO A 46 -21.60 -9.45 6.65
CA PRO A 46 -21.40 -8.28 7.50
C PRO A 46 -21.79 -8.58 8.98
N GLY A 47 -20.90 -8.26 9.93
CA GLY A 47 -21.22 -8.27 11.37
C GLY A 47 -21.02 -9.59 12.12
N GLY A 48 -20.36 -10.60 11.52
CA GLY A 48 -20.02 -11.83 12.23
C GLY A 48 -18.75 -11.69 13.08
N GLU A 49 -18.79 -12.15 14.33
CA GLU A 49 -17.58 -12.35 15.14
C GLU A 49 -16.65 -13.37 14.47
N PRO A 50 -15.31 -13.17 14.55
CA PRO A 50 -14.35 -14.06 13.91
C PRO A 50 -14.38 -15.47 14.52
N LEU A 51 -14.53 -16.49 13.68
CA LEU A 51 -14.44 -17.88 14.10
C LEU A 51 -12.96 -18.29 14.20
N ARG A 52 -12.54 -18.73 15.40
CA ARG A 52 -11.19 -19.24 15.62
C ARG A 52 -11.17 -20.77 15.58
N LEU A 53 -10.35 -21.32 14.71
CA LEU A 53 -10.10 -22.75 14.59
C LEU A 53 -8.71 -23.05 15.14
N ARG A 54 -8.64 -23.95 16.12
CA ARG A 54 -7.40 -24.35 16.79
C ARG A 54 -7.19 -25.85 16.60
N GLY A 55 -5.98 -26.23 16.19
CA GLY A 55 -5.65 -27.64 16.03
C GLY A 55 -4.29 -27.94 15.42
N HIS A 56 -3.65 -27.01 14.71
CA HIS A 56 -2.27 -27.21 14.26
C HIS A 56 -1.28 -26.96 15.39
N GLU A 57 -0.29 -27.84 15.50
CA GLU A 57 0.85 -27.69 16.42
C GLU A 57 1.92 -26.79 15.81
N LEU A 58 2.04 -26.82 14.49
CA LEU A 58 3.02 -26.06 13.70
C LEU A 58 2.35 -24.99 12.84
N ALA A 59 3.17 -24.16 12.19
CA ALA A 59 2.67 -23.07 11.36
C ALA A 59 1.93 -23.59 10.12
N VAL A 60 0.77 -23.01 9.81
CA VAL A 60 -0.02 -23.30 8.61
C VAL A 60 0.72 -22.76 7.38
N THR A 61 0.95 -23.62 6.39
CA THR A 61 1.71 -23.31 5.18
C THR A 61 0.82 -23.10 3.95
N ALA A 62 -0.35 -23.73 3.89
CA ALA A 62 -1.29 -23.57 2.76
C ALA A 62 -2.75 -23.70 3.22
N LEU A 63 -3.66 -23.04 2.49
CA LEU A 63 -5.11 -23.04 2.74
C LEU A 63 -5.88 -23.13 1.42
N SER A 64 -7.06 -23.77 1.45
CA SER A 64 -7.99 -23.83 0.32
C SER A 64 -9.43 -23.94 0.79
N PHE A 65 -10.36 -23.25 0.13
CA PHE A 65 -11.80 -23.40 0.37
C PHE A 65 -12.41 -24.40 -0.61
N GLY A 66 -13.44 -25.11 -0.15
CA GLY A 66 -14.26 -25.96 -1.01
C GLY A 66 -15.11 -25.12 -1.97
N SER A 67 -15.42 -25.70 -3.12
CA SER A 67 -16.15 -25.08 -4.23
C SER A 67 -17.67 -25.20 -4.11
N ARG A 68 -18.21 -26.15 -3.32
CA ARG A 68 -19.66 -26.37 -3.22
C ARG A 68 -20.35 -25.28 -2.39
N ALA A 69 -21.56 -24.94 -2.80
CA ALA A 69 -22.47 -24.04 -2.06
C ALA A 69 -23.04 -24.64 -0.75
N GLY A 70 -22.74 -25.92 -0.45
CA GLY A 70 -23.14 -26.64 0.75
C GLY A 70 -22.35 -26.23 2.01
N PRO A 71 -22.31 -27.04 3.09
CA PRO A 71 -21.55 -26.68 4.29
C PRO A 71 -20.09 -26.43 3.89
N ARG A 72 -19.66 -25.17 4.00
CA ARG A 72 -18.36 -24.77 3.47
C ARG A 72 -17.25 -25.52 4.17
N LEU A 73 -16.42 -26.20 3.38
CA LEU A 73 -15.22 -26.85 3.84
C LEU A 73 -14.05 -25.89 3.69
N LEU A 74 -13.14 -25.92 4.66
CA LEU A 74 -11.85 -25.26 4.60
C LEU A 74 -10.79 -26.34 4.79
N CYS A 75 -9.76 -26.37 3.96
CA CYS A 75 -8.61 -27.24 4.14
C CYS A 75 -7.42 -26.38 4.56
N SER A 76 -6.69 -26.85 5.56
CA SER A 76 -5.45 -26.25 6.02
C SER A 76 -4.34 -27.29 6.09
N ALA A 77 -3.17 -26.92 5.59
CA ALA A 77 -1.99 -27.73 5.67
C ALA A 77 -0.94 -27.07 6.56
N SER A 78 -0.29 -27.90 7.33
CA SER A 78 0.95 -27.60 8.02
C SER A 78 1.83 -28.84 7.97
N ARG A 79 3.08 -28.70 8.42
CA ARG A 79 4.04 -29.81 8.47
C ARG A 79 3.60 -30.94 9.41
N ASP A 80 2.74 -30.64 10.41
CA ASP A 80 2.19 -31.65 11.32
C ASP A 80 1.14 -32.52 10.62
N ALA A 81 0.12 -31.87 10.06
CA ALA A 81 -1.03 -32.53 9.46
C ALA A 81 -1.74 -31.61 8.45
N VAL A 82 -2.53 -32.25 7.59
CA VAL A 82 -3.53 -31.60 6.73
C VAL A 82 -4.90 -31.84 7.35
N ARG A 83 -5.66 -30.77 7.58
CA ARG A 83 -6.94 -30.77 8.27
C ARG A 83 -8.04 -30.17 7.42
N VAL A 84 -9.22 -30.80 7.41
CA VAL A 84 -10.44 -30.28 6.80
C VAL A 84 -11.43 -29.86 7.88
N TRP A 85 -11.92 -28.62 7.78
CA TRP A 85 -12.82 -27.99 8.74
C TRP A 85 -14.20 -27.83 8.12
N SER A 86 -15.23 -28.23 8.85
CA SER A 86 -16.63 -27.93 8.50
C SER A 86 -17.05 -26.61 9.13
N LEU A 87 -17.21 -25.56 8.32
CA LEU A 87 -17.61 -24.23 8.80
C LEU A 87 -19.08 -24.16 9.21
N ALA A 88 -19.91 -25.13 8.81
CA ALA A 88 -21.30 -25.25 9.25
C ALA A 88 -21.41 -25.66 10.73
N GLN A 89 -20.54 -26.57 11.19
CA GLN A 89 -20.47 -26.95 12.61
C GLN A 89 -19.89 -25.81 13.48
N GLY A 90 -19.01 -24.98 12.90
CA GLY A 90 -18.44 -23.79 13.55
C GLY A 90 -19.46 -22.76 14.02
N ARG A 91 -20.65 -22.68 13.41
CA ARG A 91 -21.72 -21.76 13.84
C ARG A 91 -22.48 -22.24 15.08
N HIS A 92 -22.47 -23.54 15.37
CA HIS A 92 -23.07 -24.12 16.58
C HIS A 92 -22.14 -24.07 17.81
N VAL A 93 -20.90 -23.54 17.66
CA VAL A 93 -19.86 -23.44 18.70
C VAL A 93 -20.19 -22.43 19.82
N ARG A 94 -21.36 -21.78 19.79
CA ARG A 94 -21.88 -20.95 20.90
C ARG A 94 -22.08 -21.68 22.25
N ARG A 95 -21.70 -22.97 22.37
CA ARG A 95 -21.76 -23.79 23.60
C ARG A 95 -20.40 -24.29 24.13
N GLY A 96 -19.26 -23.76 23.67
CA GLY A 96 -17.94 -24.04 24.28
C GLY A 96 -17.21 -25.29 23.80
N VAL A 97 -17.64 -25.91 22.69
CA VAL A 97 -16.92 -27.03 22.05
C VAL A 97 -16.03 -26.49 20.95
N VAL A 98 -14.70 -26.62 21.11
CA VAL A 98 -13.73 -26.21 20.08
C VAL A 98 -13.88 -27.11 18.85
N PRO A 99 -14.17 -26.57 17.65
CA PRO A 99 -14.29 -27.39 16.44
C PRO A 99 -12.93 -28.03 16.16
N ARG A 100 -12.87 -29.37 16.17
CA ARG A 100 -11.69 -30.14 15.76
C ARG A 100 -11.84 -30.50 14.29
N GLY A 101 -10.97 -29.99 13.44
CA GLY A 101 -10.91 -30.38 12.03
C GLY A 101 -10.59 -31.86 11.89
N ILE A 102 -11.10 -32.48 10.81
CA ILE A 102 -10.79 -33.87 10.46
C ILE A 102 -9.36 -33.89 9.92
N VAL A 103 -8.50 -34.71 10.52
CA VAL A 103 -7.14 -34.94 10.01
C VAL A 103 -7.23 -35.89 8.82
N ILE A 104 -6.86 -35.41 7.63
CA ILE A 104 -6.91 -36.18 6.38
C ILE A 104 -5.52 -36.66 5.91
N GLY A 105 -4.45 -36.16 6.54
CA GLY A 105 -3.08 -36.62 6.31
C GLY A 105 -2.15 -36.14 7.43
N THR A 106 -1.16 -36.96 7.78
CA THR A 106 -0.19 -36.70 8.86
C THR A 106 1.23 -36.87 8.35
N PHE A 107 2.15 -35.98 8.75
CA PHE A 107 3.58 -36.06 8.45
C PHE A 107 3.94 -36.19 6.95
N LEU A 108 3.22 -35.47 6.08
CA LEU A 108 3.48 -35.47 4.63
C LEU A 108 4.71 -34.65 4.21
N GLY A 109 5.41 -34.01 5.15
CA GLY A 109 6.56 -33.15 4.88
C GLY A 109 6.17 -31.68 4.70
N THR A 110 6.96 -30.93 3.93
CA THR A 110 6.69 -29.50 3.70
C THR A 110 5.67 -29.32 2.58
N VAL A 111 4.44 -28.95 2.95
CA VAL A 111 3.34 -28.70 2.01
C VAL A 111 3.41 -27.27 1.50
N LEU A 112 3.54 -27.12 0.17
CA LEU A 112 3.61 -25.81 -0.50
C LEU A 112 2.24 -25.35 -1.03
N HIS A 113 1.40 -26.28 -1.47
CA HIS A 113 0.12 -25.96 -2.08
C HIS A 113 -0.95 -27.03 -1.77
N VAL A 114 -2.20 -26.59 -1.62
CA VAL A 114 -3.36 -27.46 -1.39
C VAL A 114 -4.53 -26.95 -2.22
N ARG A 115 -5.28 -27.87 -2.83
CA ARG A 115 -6.49 -27.52 -3.59
C ARG A 115 -7.57 -28.58 -3.41
N PHE A 116 -8.82 -28.16 -3.24
CA PHE A 116 -9.97 -29.07 -3.31
C PHE A 116 -10.25 -29.47 -4.75
N SER A 117 -10.70 -30.71 -4.94
CA SER A 117 -11.31 -31.13 -6.19
C SER A 117 -12.60 -30.33 -6.45
N PRO A 118 -13.05 -30.19 -7.71
CA PRO A 118 -14.28 -29.45 -8.04
C PRO A 118 -15.54 -29.99 -7.32
N ASP A 119 -15.50 -31.24 -6.86
CA ASP A 119 -16.55 -31.91 -6.11
C ASP A 119 -16.32 -31.94 -4.58
N ASP A 120 -15.30 -31.27 -4.04
CA ASP A 120 -14.96 -31.25 -2.61
C ASP A 120 -14.80 -32.64 -1.94
N GLN A 121 -14.68 -33.73 -2.71
CA GLN A 121 -14.50 -35.08 -2.15
C GLN A 121 -13.04 -35.43 -1.92
N GLN A 122 -12.14 -34.79 -2.68
CA GLN A 122 -10.72 -35.05 -2.66
C GLN A 122 -9.94 -33.75 -2.48
N VAL A 123 -8.71 -33.88 -2.01
CA VAL A 123 -7.79 -32.76 -1.81
C VAL A 123 -6.46 -33.13 -2.44
N ALA A 124 -6.00 -32.33 -3.39
CA ALA A 124 -4.62 -32.40 -3.89
C ALA A 124 -3.70 -31.65 -2.92
N VAL A 125 -2.71 -32.35 -2.39
CA VAL A 125 -1.71 -31.81 -1.46
C VAL A 125 -0.32 -31.93 -2.11
N CYS A 126 0.28 -30.79 -2.43
CA CYS A 126 1.62 -30.70 -2.99
C CYS A 126 2.64 -30.67 -1.85
N ALA A 127 3.27 -31.80 -1.58
CA ALA A 127 4.25 -31.96 -0.52
C ALA A 127 5.61 -32.30 -1.12
N GLU A 128 6.54 -31.35 -1.01
CA GLU A 128 7.85 -31.44 -1.66
C GLU A 128 7.69 -31.81 -3.14
N LYS A 129 8.32 -32.90 -3.61
CA LYS A 129 8.30 -33.33 -5.02
C LYS A 129 7.08 -34.19 -5.41
N ARG A 130 6.16 -34.45 -4.48
CA ARG A 130 5.04 -35.38 -4.66
C ARG A 130 3.71 -34.67 -4.51
N ILE A 131 2.69 -35.20 -5.16
CA ILE A 131 1.32 -34.73 -4.99
C ILE A 131 0.48 -35.88 -4.45
N TYR A 132 -0.10 -35.67 -3.26
CA TYR A 132 -0.98 -36.62 -2.62
C TYR A 132 -2.43 -36.25 -2.91
N MET A 133 -3.18 -37.21 -3.43
CA MET A 133 -4.63 -37.12 -3.54
C MET A 133 -5.24 -37.75 -2.29
N LEU A 134 -5.82 -36.93 -1.42
CA LEU A 134 -6.39 -37.37 -0.14
C LEU A 134 -7.92 -37.31 -0.18
N SER A 135 -8.58 -38.18 0.58
CA SER A 135 -10.02 -38.04 0.82
C SER A 135 -10.30 -36.86 1.75
N ALA A 136 -11.30 -36.03 1.43
CA ALA A 136 -11.72 -34.93 2.30
C ALA A 136 -12.46 -35.41 3.57
N LYS A 137 -12.90 -36.68 3.61
CA LYS A 137 -13.74 -37.24 4.69
C LYS A 137 -13.00 -38.14 5.66
N SER A 138 -11.87 -38.72 5.25
CA SER A 138 -11.10 -39.67 6.04
C SER A 138 -9.61 -39.52 5.81
N ASN A 139 -8.80 -40.07 6.72
CA ASN A 139 -7.35 -40.15 6.55
C ASN A 139 -6.98 -41.28 5.59
N ALA A 140 -7.33 -41.12 4.31
CA ALA A 140 -7.06 -42.08 3.25
C ALA A 140 -6.36 -41.40 2.08
N VAL A 141 -5.20 -41.94 1.70
CA VAL A 141 -4.47 -41.55 0.48
C VAL A 141 -5.09 -42.33 -0.68
N LEU A 142 -5.67 -41.62 -1.63
CA LEU A 142 -6.35 -42.16 -2.80
C LEU A 142 -5.36 -42.46 -3.94
N ALA A 143 -4.41 -41.55 -4.17
CA ALA A 143 -3.35 -41.69 -5.16
C ALA A 143 -2.11 -40.87 -4.75
N GLU A 144 -0.94 -41.33 -5.17
CA GLU A 144 0.34 -40.63 -5.03
C GLU A 144 0.91 -40.37 -6.42
N LEU A 145 1.02 -39.10 -6.80
CA LEU A 145 1.53 -38.68 -8.09
C LEU A 145 3.03 -38.39 -7.94
N GLU A 146 3.84 -39.35 -8.38
CA GLU A 146 5.30 -39.25 -8.37
C GLU A 146 5.85 -38.98 -9.77
N GLY A 147 6.71 -37.97 -9.89
CA GLY A 147 7.45 -37.73 -11.14
C GLY A 147 8.06 -36.35 -11.30
N HIS A 148 7.78 -35.39 -10.41
CA HIS A 148 8.54 -34.14 -10.37
C HIS A 148 9.91 -34.36 -9.72
N LEU A 149 10.92 -33.65 -10.21
CA LEU A 149 12.31 -33.76 -9.71
C LEU A 149 12.63 -32.77 -8.59
N ALA A 150 11.79 -31.75 -8.43
CA ALA A 150 11.93 -30.69 -7.43
C ALA A 150 10.55 -30.39 -6.81
N PRO A 151 10.46 -29.50 -5.80
CA PRO A 151 9.20 -29.21 -5.14
C PRO A 151 8.11 -28.73 -6.10
N VAL A 152 6.88 -29.21 -5.89
CA VAL A 152 5.69 -28.82 -6.65
C VAL A 152 5.15 -27.53 -6.04
N THR A 153 5.13 -26.47 -6.84
CA THR A 153 4.82 -25.10 -6.39
C THR A 153 3.32 -24.81 -6.43
N ALA A 154 2.61 -25.35 -7.42
CA ALA A 154 1.15 -25.23 -7.52
C ALA A 154 0.54 -26.42 -8.29
N ALA A 155 -0.73 -26.69 -8.01
CA ALA A 155 -1.53 -27.67 -8.75
C ALA A 155 -2.99 -27.24 -8.82
N GLU A 156 -3.61 -27.41 -9.98
CA GLU A 156 -5.02 -27.07 -10.24
C GLU A 156 -5.74 -28.21 -10.98
N PHE A 157 -7.02 -28.38 -10.63
CA PHE A 157 -7.89 -29.35 -11.27
C PHE A 157 -8.46 -28.78 -12.56
N CYS A 158 -8.42 -29.58 -13.63
CA CYS A 158 -9.19 -29.27 -14.82
C CYS A 158 -10.67 -29.53 -14.57
N THR A 159 -11.53 -28.61 -15.01
CA THR A 159 -12.98 -28.70 -14.81
C THR A 159 -13.72 -29.24 -16.05
N TRP A 160 -13.10 -29.20 -17.23
CA TRP A 160 -13.73 -29.64 -18.49
C TRP A 160 -13.34 -31.05 -18.94
N GLU A 161 -12.23 -31.62 -18.44
CA GLU A 161 -11.95 -33.06 -18.58
C GLU A 161 -11.97 -33.74 -17.22
N ASN A 162 -12.52 -34.94 -17.19
CA ASN A 162 -12.63 -35.70 -15.96
C ASN A 162 -11.26 -36.23 -15.52
N ASN A 163 -11.07 -36.26 -14.20
CA ASN A 163 -9.92 -36.87 -13.55
C ASN A 163 -8.57 -36.24 -13.89
N MET A 164 -8.54 -35.02 -14.42
CA MET A 164 -7.28 -34.38 -14.81
C MET A 164 -6.79 -33.35 -13.79
N LEU A 165 -5.54 -33.49 -13.37
CA LEU A 165 -4.82 -32.55 -12.51
C LEU A 165 -3.59 -32.01 -13.24
N ILE A 166 -3.37 -30.71 -13.15
CA ILE A 166 -2.20 -30.05 -13.74
C ILE A 166 -1.33 -29.54 -12.60
N SER A 167 -0.03 -29.77 -12.68
CA SER A 167 0.94 -29.33 -11.67
C SER A 167 2.14 -28.63 -12.28
N VAL A 168 2.70 -27.68 -11.53
CA VAL A 168 3.93 -26.95 -11.86
C VAL A 168 4.95 -27.13 -10.75
N SER A 169 6.23 -27.14 -11.12
CA SER A 169 7.32 -27.41 -10.18
C SER A 169 8.53 -26.51 -10.39
N GLU A 170 9.34 -26.40 -9.34
CA GLU A 170 10.69 -25.84 -9.40
C GLU A 170 11.61 -26.61 -10.38
N ASP A 171 11.23 -27.80 -10.84
CA ASP A 171 11.96 -28.54 -11.87
C ASP A 171 11.85 -27.91 -13.27
N ARG A 172 11.07 -26.82 -13.37
CA ARG A 172 10.88 -25.96 -14.55
C ARG A 172 10.00 -26.61 -15.62
N SER A 173 9.22 -27.62 -15.21
CA SER A 173 8.23 -28.29 -16.04
C SER A 173 6.85 -28.23 -15.38
N PHE A 174 5.82 -28.26 -16.22
CA PHE A 174 4.48 -28.65 -15.81
C PHE A 174 4.16 -30.07 -16.26
N LYS A 175 3.32 -30.75 -15.48
CA LYS A 175 2.87 -32.12 -15.73
C LYS A 175 1.35 -32.20 -15.66
N ILE A 176 0.79 -33.12 -16.41
CA ILE A 176 -0.64 -33.39 -16.46
C ILE A 176 -0.84 -34.84 -16.04
N TRP A 177 -1.73 -35.04 -15.08
CA TRP A 177 -1.95 -36.31 -14.40
C TRP A 177 -3.40 -36.71 -14.54
N ASP A 178 -3.62 -38.02 -14.66
CA ASP A 178 -4.89 -38.63 -14.29
C ASP A 178 -4.85 -38.90 -12.79
N TYR A 179 -5.57 -38.10 -12.00
CA TYR A 179 -5.57 -38.24 -10.54
C TYR A 179 -6.42 -39.41 -10.04
N ALA A 180 -7.24 -40.04 -10.89
CA ALA A 180 -8.02 -41.23 -10.52
C ALA A 180 -7.19 -42.50 -10.65
N THR A 181 -6.35 -42.60 -11.69
CA THR A 181 -5.45 -43.75 -11.90
C THR A 181 -4.05 -43.54 -11.34
N GLY A 182 -3.67 -42.28 -11.06
CA GLY A 182 -2.33 -41.91 -10.61
C GLY A 182 -1.30 -41.82 -11.75
N LEU A 183 -1.74 -41.89 -13.01
CA LEU A 183 -0.85 -41.94 -14.16
C LEU A 183 -0.47 -40.54 -14.67
N LEU A 184 0.78 -40.43 -15.13
CA LEU A 184 1.26 -39.24 -15.83
C LEU A 184 0.80 -39.29 -17.30
N ILE A 185 -0.05 -38.34 -17.70
CA ILE A 185 -0.55 -38.21 -19.07
C ILE A 185 0.49 -37.48 -19.93
N TYR A 186 1.03 -36.38 -19.42
CA TYR A 186 1.94 -35.53 -20.18
C TYR A 186 2.98 -34.86 -19.28
N GLN A 187 4.19 -34.74 -19.82
CA GLN A 187 5.27 -33.95 -19.24
C GLN A 187 5.80 -32.97 -20.29
N SER A 188 5.83 -31.69 -19.91
CA SER A 188 6.48 -30.66 -20.71
C SER A 188 8.01 -30.76 -20.66
N ALA A 189 8.65 -30.26 -21.72
CA ALA A 189 10.09 -29.98 -21.67
C ALA A 189 10.38 -28.86 -20.66
N VAL A 190 11.64 -28.75 -20.24
CA VAL A 190 12.10 -27.62 -19.41
C VAL A 190 11.84 -26.32 -20.17
N LEU A 191 10.95 -25.49 -19.64
CA LEU A 191 10.44 -24.30 -20.34
C LEU A 191 11.42 -23.13 -20.28
N THR A 192 12.04 -22.92 -19.13
CA THR A 192 12.91 -21.78 -18.86
C THR A 192 14.10 -22.17 -17.99
N ALA A 193 15.03 -21.25 -17.78
CA ALA A 193 16.13 -21.42 -16.83
C ALA A 193 15.71 -21.25 -15.36
N PHE A 194 14.47 -20.81 -15.10
CA PHE A 194 13.98 -20.39 -13.79
C PHE A 194 12.76 -21.23 -13.36
N PRO A 195 12.49 -21.40 -12.05
CA PRO A 195 11.41 -22.27 -11.59
C PRO A 195 10.03 -21.74 -11.99
N LEU A 196 9.08 -22.65 -12.21
CA LEU A 196 7.66 -22.31 -12.38
C LEU A 196 7.02 -22.16 -11.01
N LEU A 197 6.26 -21.09 -10.84
CA LEU A 197 5.82 -20.60 -9.53
C LEU A 197 4.30 -20.65 -9.38
N SER A 198 3.58 -20.36 -10.46
CA SER A 198 2.13 -20.32 -10.45
C SER A 198 1.52 -20.97 -11.67
N LEU A 199 0.29 -21.41 -11.50
CA LEU A 199 -0.55 -22.08 -12.49
C LEU A 199 -1.95 -21.48 -12.41
N LEU A 200 -2.53 -21.20 -13.58
CA LEU A 200 -3.90 -20.78 -13.75
C LEU A 200 -4.51 -21.53 -14.93
N ILE A 201 -5.72 -22.03 -14.73
CA ILE A 201 -6.53 -22.66 -15.77
C ILE A 201 -7.60 -21.67 -16.26
N ASP A 202 -7.61 -21.40 -17.58
CA ASP A 202 -8.65 -20.63 -18.27
C ASP A 202 -9.64 -21.58 -18.94
N GLU A 203 -10.85 -21.64 -18.39
CA GLU A 203 -11.95 -22.51 -18.85
C GLU A 203 -12.54 -22.08 -20.19
N GLU A 204 -12.59 -20.79 -20.48
CA GLU A 204 -13.22 -20.28 -21.70
C GLU A 204 -12.39 -20.64 -22.93
N ASN A 205 -11.07 -20.45 -22.83
CA ASN A 205 -10.16 -20.69 -23.94
C ASN A 205 -9.50 -22.07 -23.91
N LYS A 206 -9.78 -22.88 -22.87
CA LYS A 206 -9.11 -24.16 -22.60
C LYS A 206 -7.59 -24.02 -22.63
N GLN A 207 -7.08 -23.05 -21.87
CA GLN A 207 -5.65 -22.72 -21.80
C GLN A 207 -5.13 -22.89 -20.38
N ILE A 208 -3.85 -23.25 -20.26
CA ILE A 208 -3.10 -23.09 -19.02
C ILE A 208 -2.13 -21.94 -19.15
N ILE A 209 -2.02 -21.20 -18.07
CA ILE A 209 -1.10 -20.10 -17.93
C ILE A 209 -0.18 -20.45 -16.76
N THR A 210 1.13 -20.47 -17.04
CA THR A 210 2.15 -20.75 -16.03
C THR A 210 3.08 -19.56 -15.90
N GLY A 211 3.40 -19.20 -14.65
CA GLY A 211 4.26 -18.07 -14.32
C GLY A 211 5.63 -18.52 -13.89
N CYS A 212 6.67 -17.88 -14.43
CA CYS A 212 8.05 -18.18 -14.12
C CYS A 212 8.69 -17.08 -13.24
N ALA A 213 9.70 -17.43 -12.44
CA ALA A 213 10.37 -16.52 -11.52
C ALA A 213 11.08 -15.33 -12.20
N ASP A 214 11.33 -15.39 -13.51
CA ASP A 214 11.91 -14.31 -14.30
C ASP A 214 10.89 -13.25 -14.74
N GLY A 215 9.61 -13.44 -14.44
CA GLY A 215 8.52 -12.55 -14.83
C GLY A 215 7.99 -12.83 -16.24
N GLU A 216 8.18 -14.04 -16.76
CA GLU A 216 7.54 -14.50 -17.99
C GLU A 216 6.31 -15.36 -17.71
N LEU A 217 5.29 -15.18 -18.55
CA LEU A 217 4.09 -16.00 -18.60
C LEU A 217 4.11 -16.88 -19.84
N TRP A 218 3.80 -18.15 -19.64
CA TRP A 218 3.71 -19.14 -20.69
C TRP A 218 2.28 -19.64 -20.78
N VAL A 219 1.67 -19.48 -21.96
CA VAL A 219 0.29 -19.88 -22.23
C VAL A 219 0.32 -21.10 -23.14
N PHE A 220 -0.24 -22.22 -22.67
CA PHE A 220 -0.40 -23.43 -23.47
C PHE A 220 -1.88 -23.72 -23.72
N SER A 221 -2.19 -24.24 -24.90
CA SER A 221 -3.53 -24.71 -25.23
C SER A 221 -3.67 -26.18 -24.85
N LEU A 222 -4.75 -26.50 -24.14
CA LEU A 222 -5.21 -27.84 -23.79
C LEU A 222 -6.38 -28.21 -24.68
N LEU A 223 -6.09 -28.51 -25.94
CA LEU A 223 -7.06 -29.13 -26.83
C LEU A 223 -7.06 -30.63 -26.59
N SER A 224 -8.25 -31.23 -26.62
CA SER A 224 -8.56 -32.63 -26.32
C SER A 224 -7.83 -33.68 -27.19
N ASP A 225 -7.03 -33.24 -28.17
CA ASP A 225 -6.21 -34.09 -29.05
C ASP A 225 -4.74 -34.20 -28.59
N HIS A 226 -4.45 -33.92 -27.31
CA HIS A 226 -3.11 -34.01 -26.68
C HIS A 226 -1.98 -33.20 -27.38
N ASN A 227 -2.34 -32.24 -28.23
CA ASN A 227 -1.40 -31.30 -28.84
C ASN A 227 -1.16 -30.12 -27.89
N TYR A 228 -0.51 -30.38 -26.75
CA TYR A 228 -0.13 -29.36 -25.77
C TYR A 228 0.89 -28.40 -26.37
N ARG A 229 0.41 -27.32 -26.99
CA ARG A 229 1.23 -26.36 -27.73
C ARG A 229 1.33 -25.05 -26.96
N CYS A 230 2.54 -24.52 -26.88
CA CYS A 230 2.76 -23.15 -26.43
C CYS A 230 2.10 -22.19 -27.43
N VAL A 231 1.08 -21.48 -26.99
CA VAL A 231 0.34 -20.49 -27.80
C VAL A 231 1.09 -19.17 -27.77
N THR A 232 1.42 -18.70 -26.57
CA THR A 232 1.98 -17.36 -26.37
C THR A 232 2.98 -17.36 -25.22
N ARG A 233 4.06 -16.62 -25.41
CA ARG A 233 5.00 -16.23 -24.36
C ARG A 233 4.91 -14.73 -24.14
N ILE A 234 4.62 -14.33 -22.92
CA ILE A 234 4.44 -12.93 -22.55
C ILE A 234 5.54 -12.56 -21.55
N ASN A 235 6.36 -11.57 -21.90
CA ASN A 235 7.34 -11.02 -20.96
C ASN A 235 6.73 -9.79 -20.29
N LEU A 236 6.46 -9.89 -18.99
CA LEU A 236 5.71 -8.86 -18.27
C LEU A 236 6.41 -7.50 -18.29
N LYS A 237 7.76 -7.47 -18.27
CA LYS A 237 8.53 -6.21 -18.34
C LYS A 237 8.35 -5.52 -19.68
N LYS A 238 8.45 -6.29 -20.78
CA LYS A 238 8.28 -5.74 -22.14
C LYS A 238 6.86 -5.26 -22.40
N GLU A 239 5.85 -5.98 -21.91
CA GLU A 239 4.45 -5.54 -22.07
C GLU A 239 4.15 -4.31 -21.20
N GLN A 240 4.71 -4.23 -19.99
CA GLN A 240 4.63 -3.04 -19.15
C GLN A 240 5.27 -1.82 -19.84
N GLU A 241 6.45 -1.97 -20.44
CA GLU A 241 7.12 -0.92 -21.22
C GLU A 241 6.31 -0.50 -22.46
N LYS A 242 5.73 -1.46 -23.21
CA LYS A 242 4.84 -1.17 -24.35
C LYS A 242 3.58 -0.43 -23.92
N PHE A 243 3.02 -0.78 -22.76
CA PHE A 243 1.86 -0.13 -22.19
C PHE A 243 2.16 1.34 -21.83
N TYR A 244 3.29 1.60 -21.16
CA TYR A 244 3.74 2.97 -20.89
C TYR A 244 3.99 3.78 -22.18
N ASN A 245 4.57 3.15 -23.20
CA ASN A 245 4.82 3.79 -24.49
C ASN A 245 3.52 4.07 -25.27
N LYS A 246 2.48 3.25 -25.13
CA LYS A 246 1.15 3.49 -25.73
C LYS A 246 0.34 4.53 -24.97
N MET A 247 0.39 4.59 -23.64
CA MET A 247 -0.26 5.67 -22.89
C MET A 247 0.28 7.07 -23.22
N GLY A 248 1.53 7.17 -23.68
CA GLY A 248 2.07 8.43 -24.22
C GLY A 248 1.49 8.85 -25.58
N LYS A 249 0.75 7.97 -26.27
CA LYS A 249 0.21 8.20 -27.62
C LYS A 249 -1.14 7.49 -27.77
N SER A 250 -2.23 8.26 -27.63
CA SER A 250 -3.65 7.90 -27.83
C SER A 250 -4.43 7.45 -26.59
N GLY A 251 -5.42 8.29 -26.23
CA GLY A 251 -6.65 7.82 -25.60
C GLY A 251 -7.54 7.23 -26.69
N GLN A 252 -8.25 6.16 -26.34
CA GLN A 252 -9.07 5.27 -27.19
C GLN A 252 -8.32 4.11 -27.86
N GLU A 253 -8.26 2.97 -27.14
CA GLU A 253 -8.68 1.65 -27.64
C GLU A 253 -8.65 0.64 -26.47
N LEU A 254 -9.79 0.53 -25.76
CA LEU A 254 -9.95 -0.24 -24.51
C LEU A 254 -10.54 -1.66 -24.71
N GLY A 255 -10.32 -2.29 -25.87
CA GLY A 255 -10.93 -3.59 -26.20
C GLY A 255 -10.05 -4.82 -25.96
N ARG A 256 -8.72 -4.72 -26.12
CA ARG A 256 -7.79 -5.87 -26.07
C ARG A 256 -6.91 -5.92 -24.81
N ILE A 257 -6.96 -4.87 -23.99
CA ILE A 257 -6.08 -4.68 -22.83
C ILE A 257 -6.64 -5.36 -21.57
N ALA A 258 -7.95 -5.57 -21.50
CA ALA A 258 -8.64 -6.18 -20.36
C ALA A 258 -8.18 -7.63 -20.05
N LEU A 259 -7.79 -8.42 -21.06
CA LEU A 259 -7.30 -9.80 -20.85
C LEU A 259 -5.89 -9.82 -20.25
N ALA A 260 -5.02 -8.88 -20.66
CA ALA A 260 -3.67 -8.74 -20.09
C ALA A 260 -3.72 -8.13 -18.68
N GLU A 261 -4.61 -7.16 -18.43
CA GLU A 261 -4.87 -6.59 -17.11
C GLU A 261 -5.45 -7.62 -16.14
N CYS A 262 -6.39 -8.47 -16.59
CA CYS A 262 -6.90 -9.59 -15.80
C CYS A 262 -5.83 -10.64 -15.51
N CYS A 263 -4.99 -11.02 -16.49
CA CYS A 263 -3.89 -11.97 -16.28
C CYS A 263 -2.80 -11.41 -15.37
N LEU A 264 -2.48 -10.11 -15.47
CA LEU A 264 -1.53 -9.43 -14.58
C LEU A 264 -2.07 -9.45 -13.13
N TRP A 265 -3.34 -9.08 -12.91
CA TRP A 265 -3.96 -9.15 -11.58
C TRP A 265 -4.07 -10.57 -11.02
N TYR A 266 -4.38 -11.57 -11.86
CA TYR A 266 -4.46 -12.99 -11.47
C TYR A 266 -3.09 -13.63 -11.17
N MET A 267 -2.01 -13.19 -11.81
CA MET A 267 -0.67 -13.76 -11.59
C MET A 267 0.06 -13.10 -10.41
N PHE A 268 -0.29 -11.85 -10.06
CA PHE A 268 0.16 -11.26 -8.78
C PHE A 268 -0.56 -11.86 -7.56
N SER A 269 -1.67 -12.58 -7.73
CA SER A 269 -2.41 -13.23 -6.64
C SER A 269 -2.01 -14.69 -6.36
N SER A 270 -1.17 -15.31 -7.20
CA SER A 270 -0.70 -16.68 -7.01
C SER A 270 0.66 -16.71 -6.26
N CYS A 271 0.60 -17.16 -5.02
CA CYS A 271 1.72 -17.21 -4.06
C CYS A 271 2.92 -18.02 -4.57
N SER A 272 4.01 -17.32 -4.93
CA SER A 272 5.42 -17.73 -4.74
C SER A 272 6.43 -16.76 -5.40
N LEU A 273 5.97 -15.87 -6.29
CA LEU A 273 6.79 -14.77 -6.84
C LEU A 273 7.17 -13.70 -5.81
N LEU A 274 6.41 -13.51 -4.73
CA LEU A 274 6.72 -12.49 -3.72
C LEU A 274 8.07 -12.76 -3.02
N ASN A 275 8.37 -14.00 -2.61
CA ASN A 275 9.56 -14.26 -1.77
C ASN A 275 10.91 -14.21 -2.53
N LEU A 276 10.94 -14.59 -3.81
CA LEU A 276 12.17 -14.52 -4.63
C LEU A 276 12.38 -13.13 -5.25
N CYS A 277 11.30 -12.42 -5.60
CA CYS A 277 11.40 -11.01 -5.97
C CYS A 277 11.89 -10.16 -4.77
N PHE A 278 11.51 -10.53 -3.53
CA PHE A 278 12.02 -9.92 -2.29
C PHE A 278 13.54 -10.08 -2.11
N SER A 279 14.12 -11.24 -2.42
CA SER A 279 15.58 -11.44 -2.29
C SER A 279 16.39 -10.80 -3.43
N TYR A 280 15.83 -10.69 -4.63
CA TYR A 280 16.53 -10.11 -5.79
C TYR A 280 16.42 -8.58 -5.86
N GLN A 281 15.29 -8.02 -5.41
CA GLN A 281 15.09 -6.57 -5.25
C GLN A 281 15.88 -5.98 -4.08
N GLN A 282 16.15 -6.75 -3.02
CA GLN A 282 17.00 -6.30 -1.89
C GLN A 282 18.44 -5.95 -2.29
N LYS A 283 18.98 -6.53 -3.37
CA LYS A 283 20.31 -6.16 -3.89
C LYS A 283 20.30 -4.94 -4.81
N HIS A 284 19.12 -4.48 -5.22
CA HIS A 284 18.95 -3.37 -6.16
C HIS A 284 17.97 -2.29 -5.68
N THR A 285 17.70 -2.19 -4.37
CA THR A 285 17.10 -1.02 -3.75
C THR A 285 18.04 0.17 -3.89
N LYS A 286 18.08 0.77 -5.07
CA LYS A 286 18.48 2.16 -5.22
C LYS A 286 17.38 2.98 -4.59
N SER A 287 17.64 3.51 -3.40
CA SER A 287 17.02 4.76 -2.97
C SER A 287 17.19 5.76 -4.13
N PHE A 288 16.13 6.06 -4.86
CA PHE A 288 16.23 7.01 -5.97
C PHE A 288 16.37 8.40 -5.37
N LEU A 289 17.62 8.83 -5.31
CA LEU A 289 18.08 10.13 -4.84
C LEU A 289 17.60 11.21 -5.81
N LEU A 290 16.78 12.15 -5.32
CA LEU A 290 16.71 13.50 -5.87
C LEU A 290 17.97 14.27 -5.44
N SER A 291 19.14 13.88 -5.97
CA SER A 291 20.39 14.64 -5.82
C SER A 291 20.40 15.96 -6.61
N LYS A 292 19.27 16.32 -7.24
CA LYS A 292 19.14 17.46 -8.14
C LYS A 292 18.46 18.70 -7.52
N ILE A 293 18.03 18.65 -6.26
CA ILE A 293 17.31 19.76 -5.61
C ILE A 293 18.03 20.21 -4.33
N ASN A 294 19.15 20.92 -4.49
CA ASN A 294 19.99 21.45 -3.39
C ASN A 294 19.39 22.66 -2.64
N LYS A 295 18.06 22.76 -2.48
CA LYS A 295 17.42 23.99 -1.95
C LYS A 295 16.16 23.70 -1.15
N LYS A 296 16.05 24.30 0.06
CA LYS A 296 14.94 24.16 1.03
C LYS A 296 13.56 24.08 0.37
N GLY A 297 12.71 23.13 0.78
CA GLY A 297 11.36 23.03 0.24
C GLY A 297 10.53 21.85 0.74
N LEU A 298 9.22 22.05 0.86
CA LEU A 298 8.25 21.05 1.34
C LEU A 298 7.71 20.21 0.18
N LEU A 299 7.48 18.92 0.45
CA LEU A 299 6.94 17.94 -0.50
C LEU A 299 5.52 17.55 -0.11
N LEU A 300 4.61 17.54 -1.08
CA LEU A 300 3.28 16.96 -0.95
C LEU A 300 2.98 16.10 -2.18
N GLY A 301 2.44 14.90 -1.97
CA GLY A 301 2.14 13.95 -3.03
C GLY A 301 0.68 13.55 -3.08
N ASP A 302 0.17 13.36 -4.29
CA ASP A 302 -1.21 12.93 -4.59
C ASP A 302 -1.30 11.49 -5.12
N GLY A 303 -0.19 10.77 -5.12
CA GLY A 303 -0.08 9.38 -5.57
C GLY A 303 0.66 9.26 -6.88
N GLU A 304 0.28 10.07 -7.86
CA GLU A 304 0.91 10.10 -9.18
C GLU A 304 1.84 11.29 -9.37
N LEU A 305 1.54 12.42 -8.72
CA LEU A 305 2.31 13.65 -8.84
C LEU A 305 2.83 14.11 -7.47
N LEU A 306 4.00 14.73 -7.49
CA LEU A 306 4.66 15.31 -6.33
C LEU A 306 4.90 16.79 -6.59
N ALA A 307 4.47 17.64 -5.66
CA ALA A 307 4.76 19.06 -5.70
C ALA A 307 5.83 19.41 -4.67
N CYS A 308 6.77 20.27 -5.05
CA CYS A 308 7.82 20.79 -4.19
C CYS A 308 7.91 22.31 -4.31
N GLY A 309 7.70 23.03 -3.22
CA GLY A 309 7.95 24.48 -3.16
C GLY A 309 9.40 24.72 -2.77
N LEU A 310 10.15 25.53 -3.51
CA LEU A 310 11.57 25.75 -3.31
C LEU A 310 11.90 27.14 -2.75
N ALA A 311 13.05 27.25 -2.08
CA ALA A 311 13.63 28.51 -1.67
C ALA A 311 14.17 29.36 -2.85
N ASP A 312 14.29 28.79 -4.05
CA ASP A 312 14.59 29.55 -5.27
C ASP A 312 13.35 30.21 -5.89
N LYS A 313 12.27 30.32 -5.10
CA LYS A 313 11.00 30.98 -5.45
C LYS A 313 10.18 30.23 -6.51
N SER A 314 10.58 29.01 -6.86
CA SER A 314 9.84 28.17 -7.79
C SER A 314 9.03 27.08 -7.08
N VAL A 315 8.00 26.58 -7.75
CA VAL A 315 7.29 25.36 -7.37
C VAL A 315 7.49 24.35 -8.49
N LEU A 316 8.00 23.16 -8.16
CA LEU A 316 8.26 22.08 -9.09
C LEU A 316 7.20 20.99 -8.92
N VAL A 317 6.72 20.43 -10.03
CA VAL A 317 5.87 19.24 -10.04
C VAL A 317 6.55 18.12 -10.81
N PHE A 318 6.63 16.96 -10.17
CA PHE A 318 7.26 15.75 -10.67
C PHE A 318 6.24 14.63 -10.81
N ASP A 319 6.54 13.68 -11.69
CA ASP A 319 5.89 12.39 -11.67
C ASP A 319 6.38 11.54 -10.49
N SER A 320 5.53 10.66 -9.98
CA SER A 320 5.80 9.71 -8.89
C SER A 320 7.01 8.82 -9.16
N ASN A 321 7.29 8.53 -10.43
CA ASN A 321 8.46 7.76 -10.86
C ASN A 321 9.77 8.57 -10.84
N LEU A 322 9.70 9.89 -10.55
CA LEU A 322 10.83 10.81 -10.41
C LEU A 322 11.77 10.89 -11.63
N THR A 323 11.37 10.32 -12.77
CA THR A 323 12.18 10.27 -13.98
C THR A 323 12.17 11.59 -14.73
N ASP A 324 11.10 12.39 -14.60
CA ASP A 324 10.94 13.63 -15.36
C ASP A 324 10.25 14.76 -14.56
N THR A 325 10.70 15.99 -14.81
CA THR A 325 10.06 17.22 -14.31
C THR A 325 8.89 17.57 -15.22
N ARG A 326 7.64 17.46 -14.73
CA ARG A 326 6.46 17.79 -15.53
C ARG A 326 6.25 19.30 -15.66
N ALA A 327 6.37 20.04 -14.56
CA ALA A 327 6.10 21.47 -14.57
C ALA A 327 6.99 22.25 -13.60
N VAL A 328 7.37 23.45 -14.01
CA VAL A 328 8.07 24.44 -13.21
C VAL A 328 7.21 25.70 -13.17
N PHE A 329 6.74 26.06 -11.99
CA PHE A 329 5.97 27.28 -11.75
C PHE A 329 6.91 28.31 -11.15
N SER A 330 7.28 29.29 -11.97
CA SER A 330 8.11 30.43 -11.56
C SER A 330 7.21 31.66 -11.43
N GLY A 331 7.34 32.38 -10.33
CA GLY A 331 6.69 33.68 -10.22
C GLY A 331 6.69 34.28 -8.83
N HIS A 332 6.95 33.50 -7.77
CA HIS A 332 7.12 34.09 -6.44
C HIS A 332 8.39 34.95 -6.39
N ASP A 333 8.36 35.97 -5.53
CA ASP A 333 9.49 36.87 -5.30
C ASP A 333 10.30 36.50 -4.04
N GLY A 334 9.83 35.50 -3.28
CA GLY A 334 10.38 35.01 -2.03
C GLY A 334 10.33 33.48 -1.93
N ALA A 335 10.88 32.93 -0.86
CA ALA A 335 10.92 31.48 -0.64
C ALA A 335 9.50 30.91 -0.46
N VAL A 336 9.21 29.80 -1.11
CA VAL A 336 7.93 29.11 -0.96
C VAL A 336 7.91 28.37 0.37
N ASN A 337 7.02 28.79 1.26
CA ASN A 337 6.90 28.28 2.63
C ASN A 337 5.95 27.09 2.77
N SER A 338 4.98 26.93 1.87
CA SER A 338 4.01 25.82 1.91
C SER A 338 3.42 25.57 0.53
N VAL A 339 3.10 24.31 0.26
CA VAL A 339 2.42 23.88 -0.96
C VAL A 339 1.32 22.89 -0.60
N GLY A 340 0.13 23.02 -1.21
CA GLY A 340 -1.03 22.19 -0.96
C GLY A 340 -1.70 21.73 -2.25
N TRP A 341 -2.03 20.44 -2.33
CA TRP A 341 -2.83 19.88 -3.43
C TRP A 341 -4.33 20.04 -3.17
N SER A 342 -5.07 20.28 -4.25
CA SER A 342 -6.53 20.17 -4.23
C SER A 342 -6.96 18.71 -4.18
N HIS A 343 -8.14 18.45 -3.61
CA HIS A 343 -8.78 17.14 -3.61
C HIS A 343 -9.00 16.60 -5.03
N ASP A 344 -9.31 17.48 -5.99
CA ASP A 344 -9.47 17.13 -7.41
C ASP A 344 -8.15 16.93 -8.19
N LYS A 345 -6.99 17.21 -7.55
CA LYS A 345 -5.63 17.10 -8.10
C LYS A 345 -5.34 17.99 -9.32
N LYS A 346 -6.22 18.93 -9.66
CA LYS A 346 -6.05 19.85 -10.80
C LYS A 346 -5.38 21.15 -10.40
N TRP A 347 -5.40 21.48 -9.11
CA TRP A 347 -4.96 22.75 -8.59
C TRP A 347 -3.91 22.57 -7.50
N LEU A 348 -3.00 23.55 -7.45
CA LEU A 348 -1.95 23.61 -6.46
C LEU A 348 -1.98 24.98 -5.81
N VAL A 349 -2.01 25.05 -4.48
CA VAL A 349 -1.85 26.29 -3.74
C VAL A 349 -0.42 26.42 -3.24
N SER A 350 0.18 27.59 -3.39
CA SER A 350 1.48 27.91 -2.81
C SER A 350 1.42 29.20 -2.00
N ALA A 351 2.08 29.16 -0.83
CA ALA A 351 2.30 30.32 0.03
C ALA A 351 3.79 30.63 0.08
N SER A 352 4.12 31.92 0.06
CA SER A 352 5.50 32.39 -0.01
C SER A 352 5.77 33.52 0.99
N GLU A 353 7.05 33.68 1.28
CA GLU A 353 7.60 34.80 2.07
C GLU A 353 7.36 36.16 1.39
N ASP A 354 7.07 36.18 0.09
CA ASP A 354 6.70 37.39 -0.66
C ASP A 354 5.32 37.99 -0.29
N GLN A 355 4.65 37.45 0.73
CA GLN A 355 3.31 37.84 1.18
C GLN A 355 2.23 37.61 0.11
N THR A 356 2.46 36.65 -0.80
CA THR A 356 1.47 36.27 -1.81
C THR A 356 1.04 34.82 -1.65
N LEU A 357 -0.23 34.59 -1.98
CA LEU A 357 -0.81 33.26 -2.15
C LEU A 357 -1.15 33.09 -3.63
N ARG A 358 -0.71 31.98 -4.21
CA ARG A 358 -0.93 31.66 -5.62
C ARG A 358 -1.62 30.32 -5.77
N ILE A 359 -2.56 30.25 -6.70
CA ILE A 359 -3.17 28.98 -7.14
C ILE A 359 -2.74 28.73 -8.58
N TRP A 360 -2.20 27.54 -8.81
CA TRP A 360 -1.69 27.09 -10.10
C TRP A 360 -2.59 25.98 -10.63
N SER A 361 -2.82 25.98 -11.94
CA SER A 361 -3.33 24.79 -12.61
C SER A 361 -2.16 23.90 -12.96
N VAL A 362 -2.26 22.59 -12.73
CA VAL A 362 -1.20 21.63 -13.09
C VAL A 362 -0.84 21.70 -14.58
N CYS A 363 -1.80 22.03 -15.43
CA CYS A 363 -1.63 22.07 -16.89
C CYS A 363 -1.09 23.41 -17.40
N ASN A 364 -1.24 24.50 -16.64
CA ASN A 364 -0.88 25.85 -17.10
C ASN A 364 0.21 26.47 -16.22
N LYS A 365 1.25 27.02 -16.83
CA LYS A 365 2.37 27.64 -16.10
C LYS A 365 2.02 28.97 -15.42
N GLU A 366 0.95 29.63 -15.85
CA GLU A 366 0.51 30.90 -15.26
C GLU A 366 -0.40 30.65 -14.02
N PRO A 367 -0.29 31.49 -12.97
CA PRO A 367 -1.14 31.37 -11.80
C PRO A 367 -2.59 31.73 -12.16
N ALA A 368 -3.53 30.87 -11.85
CA ALA A 368 -4.95 31.11 -12.08
C ALA A 368 -5.56 32.11 -11.07
N LEU A 369 -4.96 32.22 -9.89
CA LEU A 369 -5.28 33.22 -8.88
C LEU A 369 -4.00 33.72 -8.22
N LEU A 370 -3.86 35.04 -8.14
CA LEU A 370 -2.86 35.71 -7.32
C LEU A 370 -3.58 36.55 -6.27
N VAL A 371 -3.30 36.28 -4.99
CA VAL A 371 -3.73 37.09 -3.86
C VAL A 371 -2.49 37.82 -3.33
N GLY A 372 -2.44 39.13 -3.56
CA GLY A 372 -1.25 39.96 -3.35
C GLY A 372 -1.10 40.61 -1.98
N LYS A 373 -0.02 41.40 -1.86
CA LYS A 373 0.50 42.04 -0.65
C LYS A 373 -0.50 42.98 0.06
N ASP A 374 -1.42 43.60 -0.68
CA ASP A 374 -2.39 44.54 -0.10
C ASP A 374 -3.36 43.89 0.89
N LYS A 375 -3.52 42.56 0.85
CA LYS A 375 -4.40 41.82 1.77
C LYS A 375 -3.67 41.21 2.97
N PHE A 376 -2.34 41.11 2.93
CA PHE A 376 -1.57 40.41 3.96
C PHE A 376 -0.43 41.30 4.46
N HIS A 377 -0.50 41.70 5.73
CA HIS A 377 0.53 42.55 6.36
C HIS A 377 1.77 41.77 6.82
N LYS A 378 1.73 40.43 6.82
CA LYS A 378 2.81 39.52 7.20
C LYS A 378 2.95 38.40 6.17
N SER A 379 4.11 37.72 6.16
CA SER A 379 4.36 36.59 5.28
C SER A 379 3.37 35.45 5.53
N VAL A 380 2.83 34.88 4.46
CA VAL A 380 1.96 33.71 4.56
C VAL A 380 2.85 32.48 4.81
N ARG A 381 2.69 31.85 5.97
CA ARG A 381 3.56 30.74 6.36
C ARG A 381 3.05 29.40 5.86
N PHE A 382 1.74 29.19 5.96
CA PHE A 382 1.09 27.96 5.53
C PHE A 382 -0.16 28.28 4.70
N ALA A 383 -0.43 27.44 3.71
CA ALA A 383 -1.68 27.50 2.95
C ALA A 383 -2.08 26.09 2.50
N GLN A 384 -3.36 25.77 2.65
CA GLN A 384 -3.94 24.48 2.28
C GLN A 384 -5.40 24.63 1.86
N PHE A 385 -5.83 23.81 0.90
CA PHE A 385 -7.25 23.65 0.57
C PHE A 385 -8.01 23.01 1.74
N TYR A 386 -9.27 23.42 1.89
CA TYR A 386 -10.13 23.03 3.00
C TYR A 386 -11.55 22.73 2.52
N TYR A 387 -12.19 21.75 3.17
CA TYR A 387 -13.56 21.32 2.91
C TYR A 387 -13.81 21.01 1.42
N ILE A 388 -13.01 20.09 0.86
CA ILE A 388 -13.10 19.59 -0.53
C ILE A 388 -12.99 20.75 -1.52
N ASP A 389 -11.90 21.49 -1.36
CA ASP A 389 -11.51 22.60 -2.24
C ASP A 389 -12.54 23.72 -2.33
N THR A 390 -13.46 23.84 -1.36
CA THR A 390 -14.41 24.96 -1.32
C THR A 390 -13.78 26.21 -0.71
N PHE A 391 -12.84 26.02 0.22
CA PHE A 391 -12.15 27.10 0.90
C PHE A 391 -10.64 26.91 0.90
N ILE A 392 -9.92 27.98 1.22
CA ILE A 392 -8.49 27.97 1.46
C ILE A 392 -8.25 28.49 2.87
N LEU A 393 -7.48 27.72 3.63
CA LEU A 393 -6.96 28.14 4.93
C LEU A 393 -5.52 28.60 4.76
N LEU A 394 -5.20 29.74 5.36
CA LEU A 394 -3.85 30.29 5.38
C LEU A 394 -3.49 30.81 6.77
N SER A 395 -2.22 30.74 7.12
CA SER A 395 -1.69 31.36 8.34
C SER A 395 -0.90 32.63 8.01
N CYS A 396 -1.22 33.72 8.72
CA CYS A 396 -0.61 35.03 8.56
C CYS A 396 -0.37 35.65 9.94
N GLY A 397 0.86 35.57 10.44
CA GLY A 397 1.18 36.07 11.78
C GLY A 397 0.50 35.23 12.87
N ALA A 398 -0.21 35.87 13.81
CA ALA A 398 -0.89 35.23 14.93
C ALA A 398 -2.34 34.80 14.62
N GLU A 399 -2.77 34.97 13.37
CA GLU A 399 -4.13 34.64 12.93
C GLU A 399 -4.06 33.69 11.73
N PHE A 400 -5.07 32.85 11.60
CA PHE A 400 -5.32 32.14 10.35
C PHE A 400 -6.61 32.63 9.71
N HIS A 401 -6.64 32.68 8.38
CA HIS A 401 -7.75 33.21 7.61
C HIS A 401 -8.42 32.09 6.81
N LEU A 402 -9.75 32.13 6.77
CA LEU A 402 -10.59 31.30 5.91
C LEU A 402 -11.01 32.14 4.69
N LEU A 403 -10.61 31.70 3.50
CA LEU A 403 -10.89 32.37 2.24
C LEU A 403 -11.86 31.53 1.40
N SER A 404 -12.88 32.15 0.81
CA SER A 404 -13.54 31.60 -0.37
C SER A 404 -12.84 32.08 -1.62
N PHE A 405 -12.80 31.20 -2.61
CA PHE A 405 -12.21 31.50 -3.88
C PHE A 405 -13.10 31.00 -5.00
N TYR A 406 -13.07 31.72 -6.12
CA TYR A 406 -13.75 31.34 -7.34
C TYR A 406 -12.69 31.34 -8.44
N LEU A 407 -12.53 30.22 -9.11
CA LEU A 407 -11.61 30.07 -10.25
C LEU A 407 -12.43 30.07 -11.53
N ASP A 408 -12.18 31.04 -12.39
CA ASP A 408 -12.74 31.03 -13.74
C ASP A 408 -11.82 30.16 -14.64
N THR A 409 -12.37 29.09 -15.19
CA THR A 409 -11.66 28.18 -16.11
C THR A 409 -11.87 28.55 -17.58
N ALA A 410 -12.70 29.56 -17.89
CA ALA A 410 -12.95 30.00 -19.25
C ALA A 410 -11.73 30.76 -19.81
N LYS A 411 -11.14 30.22 -20.90
CA LYS A 411 -10.12 30.93 -21.67
C LYS A 411 -10.79 31.95 -22.58
N ASP A 412 -10.62 33.22 -22.26
CA ASP A 412 -11.08 34.34 -23.10
C ASP A 412 -9.85 35.08 -23.65
N ASP A 413 -9.48 34.76 -24.90
CA ASP A 413 -8.23 35.22 -25.54
C ASP A 413 -8.16 36.75 -25.70
N LEU A 414 -9.30 37.44 -25.66
CA LEU A 414 -9.42 38.89 -25.86
C LEU A 414 -9.19 39.71 -24.58
N LYS A 415 -9.35 39.12 -23.38
CA LYS A 415 -9.29 39.83 -22.08
C LYS A 415 -8.32 39.19 -21.10
N ARG A 416 -7.14 38.80 -21.58
CA ARG A 416 -6.08 38.12 -20.81
C ARG A 416 -5.66 38.82 -19.50
N TYR A 417 -5.84 40.14 -19.40
CA TYR A 417 -5.44 40.95 -18.22
C TYR A 417 -6.55 41.19 -17.19
N LYS A 418 -7.79 40.74 -17.41
CA LYS A 418 -8.83 40.82 -16.37
C LYS A 418 -8.76 39.59 -15.50
N GLN A 419 -8.24 39.73 -14.27
CA GLN A 419 -8.28 38.68 -13.26
C GLN A 419 -9.74 38.42 -12.87
N ARG A 420 -10.36 37.40 -13.48
CA ARG A 420 -11.76 36.97 -13.21
C ARG A 420 -11.86 36.07 -11.98
N SER A 421 -10.78 35.37 -11.66
CA SER A 421 -10.67 34.60 -10.42
C SER A 421 -10.68 35.54 -9.22
N ALA A 422 -11.65 35.37 -8.34
CA ALA A 422 -11.85 36.22 -7.18
C ALA A 422 -11.58 35.44 -5.90
N CYS A 423 -11.13 36.17 -4.87
CA CYS A 423 -10.94 35.60 -3.55
C CYS A 423 -11.44 36.55 -2.47
N LYS A 424 -12.33 36.05 -1.62
CA LYS A 424 -13.00 36.80 -0.56
C LYS A 424 -12.61 36.22 0.80
N LEU A 425 -12.20 37.11 1.71
CA LEU A 425 -12.00 36.75 3.11
C LEU A 425 -13.36 36.53 3.76
N ILE A 426 -13.57 35.33 4.33
CA ILE A 426 -14.78 35.01 5.07
C ILE A 426 -14.59 35.39 6.53
N GLN A 427 -13.58 34.82 7.17
CA GLN A 427 -13.36 34.96 8.61
C GLN A 427 -11.88 34.88 8.95
N LYS A 428 -11.51 35.58 10.02
CA LYS A 428 -10.19 35.50 10.65
C LYS A 428 -10.34 34.86 12.02
N PHE A 429 -9.40 33.99 12.36
CA PHE A 429 -9.35 33.30 13.64
C PHE A 429 -8.03 33.66 14.32
N PRO A 430 -8.05 34.53 15.34
CA PRO A 430 -6.87 34.82 16.13
C PRO A 430 -6.55 33.65 17.07
N MET A 431 -5.27 33.37 17.26
CA MET A 431 -4.83 32.53 18.37
C MET A 431 -5.16 33.20 19.71
N ALA A 432 -5.38 32.39 20.76
CA ALA A 432 -5.55 32.92 22.11
C ALA A 432 -4.31 33.70 22.58
N SER A 433 -3.13 33.29 22.08
CA SER A 433 -1.88 34.03 22.23
C SER A 433 -1.64 34.97 21.04
N THR A 434 -1.04 36.14 21.27
CA THR A 434 -0.66 37.11 20.20
C THR A 434 0.59 36.70 19.42
N VAL A 435 0.90 35.41 19.45
CA VAL A 435 2.18 34.85 19.01
C VAL A 435 2.02 34.23 17.62
N GLU A 436 3.08 34.26 16.82
CA GLU A 436 3.00 33.83 15.42
C GLU A 436 2.77 32.33 15.28
N ILE A 437 1.89 31.97 14.33
CA ILE A 437 1.60 30.60 13.92
C ILE A 437 2.81 30.06 13.15
N THR A 438 3.37 29.00 13.69
CA THR A 438 4.53 28.28 13.15
C THR A 438 4.12 27.13 12.23
N SER A 439 3.00 26.46 12.53
CA SER A 439 2.46 25.38 11.72
C SER A 439 0.93 25.34 11.80
N LEU A 440 0.29 24.92 10.71
CA LEU A 440 -1.15 24.74 10.61
C LEU A 440 -1.41 23.40 9.91
N SER A 441 -2.34 22.60 10.41
CA SER A 441 -2.72 21.32 9.78
C SER A 441 -4.23 21.19 9.73
N THR A 442 -4.71 20.78 8.56
CA THR A 442 -6.12 20.45 8.32
C THR A 442 -6.27 19.20 7.46
N VAL A 443 -7.42 18.56 7.56
CA VAL A 443 -7.85 17.48 6.67
C VAL A 443 -8.75 18.08 5.60
N ASN A 444 -8.45 17.86 4.32
CA ASN A 444 -9.26 18.35 3.20
C ASN A 444 -10.28 17.28 2.78
N ASP A 445 -11.23 16.98 3.67
CA ASP A 445 -12.25 15.94 3.48
C ASP A 445 -13.61 16.40 4.04
N PHE A 446 -14.69 15.66 3.76
CA PHE A 446 -16.03 15.93 4.30
C PHE A 446 -16.00 15.88 5.84
N TYR A 447 -16.76 16.77 6.48
CA TYR A 447 -16.88 16.86 7.96
C TYR A 447 -15.60 17.19 8.73
N SER A 448 -14.59 17.79 8.09
CA SER A 448 -13.31 18.16 8.70
C SER A 448 -13.33 19.49 9.48
N TYR A 449 -14.21 19.68 10.45
CA TYR A 449 -14.35 20.98 11.15
C TYR A 449 -13.19 21.35 12.11
N ILE A 450 -12.24 20.45 12.33
CA ILE A 450 -11.13 20.65 13.28
C ILE A 450 -9.88 21.19 12.57
N VAL A 451 -9.36 22.30 13.08
CA VAL A 451 -8.09 22.90 12.63
C VAL A 451 -7.09 22.88 13.77
N LEU A 452 -5.87 22.43 13.52
CA LEU A 452 -4.78 22.45 14.49
C LEU A 452 -3.78 23.55 14.13
N THR A 453 -3.43 24.36 15.11
CA THR A 453 -2.45 25.44 14.98
C THR A 453 -1.40 25.34 16.06
N ALA A 454 -0.14 25.61 15.72
CA ALA A 454 0.94 25.72 16.70
C ALA A 454 1.55 27.11 16.68
N GLY A 455 1.75 27.69 17.86
CA GLY A 455 2.37 28.99 18.05
C GLY A 455 3.87 28.89 18.37
N SER A 456 4.60 29.99 18.17
CA SER A 456 6.02 30.05 18.58
C SER A 456 6.22 30.04 20.10
N ASN A 457 5.13 30.20 20.87
CA ASN A 457 5.05 30.00 22.32
C ASN A 457 4.97 28.52 22.74
N ARG A 458 5.17 27.57 21.81
CA ARG A 458 5.14 26.12 22.07
C ARG A 458 3.75 25.59 22.45
N ALA A 459 2.72 26.43 22.37
CA ALA A 459 1.35 26.01 22.57
C ALA A 459 0.75 25.50 21.26
N LEU A 460 -0.10 24.49 21.36
CA LEU A 460 -0.93 24.01 20.25
C LEU A 460 -2.39 24.29 20.58
N GLU A 461 -3.09 24.94 19.66
CA GLU A 461 -4.50 25.29 19.80
C GLU A 461 -5.33 24.48 18.80
N VAL A 462 -6.41 23.88 19.30
CA VAL A 462 -7.39 23.11 18.55
C VAL A 462 -8.62 23.98 18.32
N PHE A 463 -8.93 24.28 17.07
CA PHE A 463 -10.07 25.09 16.67
C PHE A 463 -11.19 24.20 16.11
N ASP A 464 -12.42 24.52 16.47
CA ASP A 464 -13.61 24.01 15.80
C ASP A 464 -14.24 25.13 14.98
N LEU A 465 -14.21 24.94 13.66
CA LEU A 465 -14.74 25.91 12.71
C LEU A 465 -16.27 25.97 12.67
N ASN A 466 -16.98 24.95 13.16
CA ASN A 466 -18.43 25.03 13.33
C ASN A 466 -18.79 25.96 14.48
N ALA A 467 -18.04 25.88 15.58
CA ALA A 467 -18.20 26.76 16.73
C ALA A 467 -17.56 28.14 16.50
N GLY A 468 -16.59 28.22 15.59
CA GLY A 468 -15.84 29.43 15.26
C GLY A 468 -14.87 29.87 16.36
N CYS A 469 -14.49 28.97 17.27
CA CYS A 469 -13.65 29.27 18.43
C CYS A 469 -12.57 28.21 18.69
N SER A 470 -11.58 28.57 19.51
CA SER A 470 -10.59 27.64 20.04
C SER A 470 -11.24 26.77 21.10
N LEU A 471 -11.27 25.45 20.88
CA LEU A 471 -11.83 24.47 21.82
C LEU A 471 -10.86 24.14 22.94
N ALA A 472 -9.56 24.04 22.62
CA ALA A 472 -8.56 23.60 23.56
C ALA A 472 -7.17 24.16 23.25
N VAL A 473 -6.40 24.37 24.32
CA VAL A 473 -5.00 24.80 24.25
C VAL A 473 -4.15 23.79 25.00
N ILE A 474 -3.16 23.22 24.33
CA ILE A 474 -2.14 22.36 24.91
C ILE A 474 -0.87 23.20 25.10
N PRO A 475 -0.52 23.60 26.34
CA PRO A 475 0.70 24.36 26.60
C PRO A 475 1.94 23.46 26.56
N GLU A 476 3.10 24.04 26.25
CA GLU A 476 4.42 23.39 26.29
C GLU A 476 4.45 21.99 25.62
N VAL A 477 3.93 21.91 24.39
CA VAL A 477 3.90 20.65 23.61
C VAL A 477 5.30 20.08 23.43
N HIS A 478 6.28 20.96 23.24
CA HIS A 478 7.70 20.63 23.07
C HIS A 478 8.57 21.67 23.78
N SER A 479 9.86 21.35 23.97
CA SER A 479 10.86 22.27 24.53
C SER A 479 11.13 23.50 23.64
N ARG A 480 10.80 23.40 22.35
CA ARG A 480 10.88 24.47 21.34
C ARG A 480 9.57 24.56 20.56
N SER A 481 9.44 25.62 19.76
CA SER A 481 8.27 25.81 18.90
C SER A 481 8.10 24.65 17.92
N VAL A 482 6.86 24.21 17.74
CA VAL A 482 6.51 23.14 16.81
C VAL A 482 6.67 23.65 15.38
N HIS A 483 7.45 22.99 14.54
CA HIS A 483 7.59 23.42 13.14
C HIS A 483 6.64 22.68 12.19
N GLN A 484 6.17 21.48 12.54
CA GLN A 484 5.21 20.73 11.73
C GLN A 484 4.21 19.95 12.59
N ILE A 485 2.93 20.08 12.21
CA ILE A 485 1.83 19.22 12.66
C ILE A 485 1.45 18.29 11.50
N CYS A 486 1.27 17.00 11.77
CA CYS A 486 0.83 16.02 10.79
C CYS A 486 -0.39 15.25 11.33
N GLN A 487 -1.56 15.50 10.75
CA GLN A 487 -2.77 14.72 11.04
C GLN A 487 -2.82 13.43 10.25
N ASN A 488 -3.40 12.39 10.85
CA ASN A 488 -3.68 11.15 10.15
C ASN A 488 -4.90 11.32 9.24
N LYS A 489 -4.65 11.59 7.95
CA LYS A 489 -5.70 11.78 6.94
C LYS A 489 -6.33 10.46 6.47
N GLY A 490 -5.82 9.33 6.94
CA GLY A 490 -6.13 8.01 6.39
C GLY A 490 -5.79 7.90 4.91
N SER A 491 -6.26 6.83 4.29
CA SER A 491 -6.17 6.67 2.85
C SER A 491 -7.36 5.89 2.31
N ALA A 492 -7.65 6.06 1.02
CA ALA A 492 -8.63 5.21 0.32
C ALA A 492 -8.21 3.72 0.29
N PHE A 493 -6.94 3.42 0.59
CA PHE A 493 -6.37 2.09 0.47
C PHE A 493 -6.47 1.25 1.75
N SER A 494 -6.58 1.88 2.91
CA SER A 494 -6.71 1.17 4.19
C SER A 494 -7.70 1.88 5.11
N THR A 495 -8.73 1.16 5.52
CA THR A 495 -9.58 1.59 6.62
C THR A 495 -8.85 1.38 7.94
N GLN A 496 -8.74 2.46 8.72
CA GLN A 496 -8.14 2.41 10.05
C GLN A 496 -9.25 2.36 11.11
N GLN A 497 -8.88 2.00 12.34
CA GLN A 497 -9.83 2.11 13.44
C GLN A 497 -10.25 3.59 13.62
N PRO A 498 -11.52 3.89 13.94
CA PRO A 498 -12.00 5.27 14.09
C PRO A 498 -11.15 6.12 15.03
N GLU A 499 -10.58 5.50 16.06
CA GLU A 499 -9.70 6.14 17.04
C GLU A 499 -8.40 6.65 16.41
N ALA A 500 -7.88 5.96 15.39
CA ALA A 500 -6.63 6.32 14.73
C ALA A 500 -6.70 7.65 13.97
N TYR A 501 -7.89 8.04 13.50
CA TYR A 501 -8.11 9.32 12.82
C TYR A 501 -8.08 10.52 13.77
N ASN A 502 -8.27 10.29 15.07
CA ASN A 502 -8.14 11.32 16.10
C ASN A 502 -6.69 11.55 16.52
N LEU A 503 -5.74 10.80 15.95
CA LEU A 503 -4.33 10.94 16.25
C LEU A 503 -3.66 11.97 15.33
N PHE A 504 -2.81 12.79 15.93
CA PHE A 504 -1.95 13.71 15.21
C PHE A 504 -0.55 13.71 15.81
N MET A 505 0.42 14.15 15.02
CA MET A 505 1.81 14.20 15.42
C MET A 505 2.36 15.61 15.36
N THR A 506 3.30 15.88 16.24
CA THR A 506 4.03 17.15 16.31
C THR A 506 5.53 16.89 16.34
N THR A 507 6.28 17.81 15.75
CA THR A 507 7.75 17.87 15.88
C THR A 507 8.23 19.26 16.20
N ALA A 508 9.33 19.31 16.94
CA ALA A 508 10.09 20.51 17.21
C ALA A 508 11.58 20.21 17.07
N VAL A 509 12.38 21.25 16.81
CA VAL A 509 13.84 21.13 16.80
C VAL A 509 14.32 20.81 18.23
N GLY A 510 15.16 19.79 18.36
CA GLY A 510 15.78 19.35 19.60
C GLY A 510 14.93 18.42 20.45
N ASP A 511 13.73 18.06 19.99
CA ASP A 511 12.83 17.09 20.64
C ASP A 511 12.48 15.96 19.65
N GLY A 512 11.94 14.87 20.17
CA GLY A 512 11.43 13.76 19.36
C GLY A 512 10.08 14.08 18.71
N ILE A 513 9.54 13.11 17.97
CA ILE A 513 8.16 13.19 17.47
C ILE A 513 7.22 12.82 18.61
N LYS A 514 6.17 13.60 18.82
CA LYS A 514 5.11 13.28 19.79
C LYS A 514 3.82 12.93 19.07
N LEU A 515 3.16 11.87 19.52
CA LEU A 515 1.83 11.46 19.10
C LEU A 515 0.82 11.90 20.14
N TRP A 516 -0.26 12.51 19.69
CA TRP A 516 -1.30 13.08 20.52
C TRP A 516 -2.65 12.52 20.09
N ASP A 517 -3.55 12.31 21.05
CA ASP A 517 -4.95 12.01 20.79
C ASP A 517 -5.79 13.29 20.97
N LEU A 518 -6.58 13.66 19.96
CA LEU A 518 -7.48 14.82 20.00
C LEU A 518 -8.56 14.69 21.06
N ARG A 519 -8.97 13.47 21.43
CA ARG A 519 -10.05 13.24 22.40
C ARG A 519 -9.59 13.52 23.82
N THR A 520 -8.37 13.13 24.14
CA THR A 520 -7.81 13.24 25.49
C THR A 520 -6.88 14.45 25.64
N LEU A 521 -6.38 15.00 24.52
CA LEU A 521 -5.34 16.02 24.45
C LEU A 521 -4.06 15.62 25.17
N ARG A 522 -3.80 14.32 25.28
CA ARG A 522 -2.61 13.76 25.92
C ARG A 522 -1.63 13.23 24.89
N CYS A 523 -0.35 13.31 25.24
CA CYS A 523 0.72 12.69 24.48
C CYS A 523 0.69 11.18 24.75
N GLU A 524 0.18 10.42 23.80
CA GLU A 524 0.09 8.96 23.86
C GLU A 524 1.47 8.31 23.72
N ARG A 525 2.29 8.82 22.78
CA ARG A 525 3.59 8.22 22.45
C ARG A 525 4.63 9.27 22.08
N ARG A 526 5.90 8.87 22.25
CA ARG A 526 7.08 9.61 21.81
C ARG A 526 7.94 8.71 20.95
N PHE A 527 8.46 9.24 19.85
CA PHE A 527 9.41 8.57 18.98
C PHE A 527 10.74 9.31 19.06
N GLU A 528 11.73 8.65 19.64
CA GLU A 528 13.06 9.17 19.90
C GLU A 528 14.10 8.34 19.13
N GLY A 529 15.30 8.90 18.92
CA GLY A 529 16.42 8.22 18.25
C GLY A 529 16.86 8.85 16.93
N HIS A 530 16.03 9.69 16.32
CA HIS A 530 16.45 10.56 15.21
C HIS A 530 17.13 11.82 15.75
N ILE A 531 18.15 12.30 15.05
CA ILE A 531 18.91 13.48 15.44
C ILE A 531 18.29 14.71 14.76
N SER A 532 17.72 15.63 15.54
CA SER A 532 17.04 16.85 15.05
C SER A 532 17.55 18.10 15.79
N ARG A 533 18.84 18.42 15.72
CA ARG A 533 19.44 19.49 16.53
C ARG A 533 19.34 20.87 15.89
N CYS A 534 19.52 20.95 14.58
CA CYS A 534 19.78 22.19 13.86
C CYS A 534 18.65 22.55 12.91
N HIS A 535 18.12 21.57 12.17
CA HIS A 535 17.12 21.80 11.13
C HIS A 535 15.74 21.27 11.50
N PRO A 536 14.66 21.96 11.07
CA PRO A 536 13.30 21.47 11.24
C PRO A 536 13.06 20.29 10.30
N CYS A 537 13.20 19.07 10.82
CA CYS A 537 12.96 17.84 10.06
C CYS A 537 11.47 17.52 9.97
N GLY A 538 10.98 17.26 8.77
CA GLY A 538 9.58 16.96 8.53
C GLY A 538 9.15 15.57 8.95
N ILE A 539 7.84 15.38 9.06
CA ILE A 539 7.19 14.09 9.37
C ILE A 539 6.15 13.76 8.30
N ALA A 540 5.98 12.46 8.04
CA ALA A 540 4.84 11.95 7.29
C ALA A 540 4.28 10.68 7.93
N VAL A 541 2.95 10.51 7.84
CA VAL A 541 2.25 9.24 8.15
C VAL A 541 2.11 8.44 6.87
N SER A 542 2.36 7.13 6.96
CA SER A 542 2.10 6.21 5.85
C SER A 542 0.61 6.14 5.51
N PRO A 543 0.22 5.99 4.23
CA PRO A 543 -1.18 5.81 3.83
C PRO A 543 -1.85 4.62 4.55
N CYS A 544 -1.09 3.59 4.91
CA CYS A 544 -1.57 2.42 5.66
C CYS A 544 -1.77 2.67 7.17
N GLY A 545 -1.33 3.82 7.70
CA GLY A 545 -1.44 4.18 9.11
C GLY A 545 -0.58 3.35 10.06
N GLN A 546 0.38 2.57 9.56
CA GLN A 546 1.22 1.70 10.39
C GLN A 546 2.61 2.29 10.65
N PHE A 547 3.12 3.08 9.71
CA PHE A 547 4.47 3.63 9.76
C PHE A 547 4.48 5.15 9.78
N ILE A 548 5.52 5.70 10.40
CA ILE A 548 5.87 7.12 10.41
C ILE A 548 7.27 7.25 9.81
N ALA A 549 7.46 8.28 8.99
CA ALA A 549 8.77 8.67 8.50
C ALA A 549 9.17 10.02 9.09
N SER A 550 10.46 10.16 9.40
CA SER A 550 11.08 11.37 9.93
C SER A 550 12.38 11.67 9.20
N GLY A 551 12.65 12.94 8.93
CA GLY A 551 13.98 13.40 8.54
C GLY A 551 14.95 13.52 9.72
N SER A 552 16.24 13.53 9.44
CA SER A 552 17.27 13.77 10.47
C SER A 552 18.43 14.58 9.92
N ASP A 553 19.09 15.32 10.82
CA ASP A 553 20.31 16.07 10.55
C ASP A 553 21.48 15.17 10.15
N ASP A 554 21.45 13.89 10.54
CA ASP A 554 22.51 12.92 10.31
C ASP A 554 22.52 12.33 8.88
N LYS A 555 21.90 13.07 7.94
CA LYS A 555 21.81 12.70 6.53
C LYS A 555 21.09 11.38 6.32
N SER A 556 20.14 11.07 7.20
CA SER A 556 19.34 9.86 7.13
C SER A 556 17.87 10.18 7.34
N ALA A 557 17.00 9.31 6.83
CA ALA A 557 15.60 9.28 7.21
C ALA A 557 15.32 8.08 8.13
N TYR A 558 14.42 8.26 9.09
CA TYR A 558 14.08 7.28 10.11
C TYR A 558 12.64 6.81 9.92
N ILE A 559 12.42 5.50 10.04
CA ILE A 559 11.09 4.88 10.02
C ILE A 559 10.77 4.33 11.40
N TYR A 560 9.56 4.63 11.87
CA TYR A 560 9.01 4.11 13.11
C TYR A 560 7.70 3.37 12.85
N GLU A 561 7.42 2.36 13.67
CA GLU A 561 6.07 1.77 13.72
C GLU A 561 5.17 2.59 14.66
N LEU A 562 4.05 3.09 14.16
CA LEU A 562 3.12 3.96 14.87
C LEU A 562 2.60 3.33 16.17
N ARG A 563 2.25 2.04 16.13
CA ARG A 563 1.61 1.34 17.26
C ARG A 563 2.56 0.88 18.34
N SER A 564 3.82 0.61 18.02
CA SER A 564 4.79 0.10 19.00
C SER A 564 5.78 1.17 19.45
N SER A 565 5.80 2.33 18.79
CA SER A 565 6.83 3.37 18.97
C SER A 565 8.26 2.85 18.78
N THR A 566 8.41 1.73 18.06
CA THR A 566 9.72 1.14 17.80
C THR A 566 10.33 1.75 16.56
N PHE A 567 11.64 1.97 16.64
CA PHE A 567 12.47 2.28 15.48
C PHE A 567 12.62 1.03 14.61
N LEU A 568 12.35 1.15 13.31
CA LEU A 568 12.43 0.04 12.36
C LEU A 568 13.69 0.13 11.51
N HIS A 569 13.85 1.24 10.78
CA HIS A 569 14.93 1.38 9.80
C HIS A 569 15.48 2.79 9.74
N LYS A 570 16.79 2.86 9.50
CA LYS A 570 17.53 4.07 9.15
C LYS A 570 17.91 4.00 7.68
N LEU A 571 17.46 4.98 6.92
CA LEU A 571 17.69 5.12 5.50
C LEU A 571 18.82 6.12 5.31
N GLY A 572 20.03 5.60 5.12
CA GLY A 572 21.20 6.42 4.81
C GLY A 572 21.41 6.60 3.31
N GLY A 573 22.48 7.32 2.95
CA GLY A 573 22.88 7.55 1.56
C GLY A 573 22.65 8.99 1.07
N HIS A 574 22.17 9.88 1.95
CA HIS A 574 21.99 11.28 1.63
C HIS A 574 23.29 12.08 1.82
N THR A 575 23.49 13.09 0.97
CA THR A 575 24.69 13.94 0.98
C THR A 575 24.66 14.99 2.10
N ASP A 576 23.47 15.37 2.55
CA ASP A 576 23.22 16.39 3.56
C ASP A 576 21.97 16.06 4.41
N SER A 577 21.60 16.91 5.36
CA SER A 577 20.48 16.69 6.27
C SER A 577 19.15 16.55 5.56
N VAL A 578 18.29 15.67 6.09
CA VAL A 578 16.96 15.39 5.54
C VAL A 578 15.93 16.30 6.19
N ILE A 579 15.39 17.24 5.41
CA ILE A 579 14.46 18.27 5.91
C ILE A 579 13.00 17.88 5.71
N SER A 580 12.68 17.15 4.64
CA SER A 580 11.30 16.81 4.29
C SER A 580 11.22 15.36 3.82
N VAL A 581 10.20 14.67 4.32
CA VAL A 581 9.88 13.29 3.98
C VAL A 581 8.40 13.21 3.61
N THR A 582 8.07 12.43 2.58
CA THR A 582 6.68 12.12 2.26
C THR A 582 6.57 10.67 1.82
N PHE A 583 5.43 10.05 2.13
CA PHE A 583 5.07 8.77 1.55
C PHE A 583 4.41 8.98 0.20
N CYS A 584 4.57 8.01 -0.70
CA CYS A 584 3.82 7.96 -1.94
C CYS A 584 2.38 7.48 -1.66
N PRO A 585 1.33 8.23 -2.04
CA PRO A 585 -0.05 7.80 -1.80
C PRO A 585 -0.53 6.66 -2.68
N SER A 586 0.04 6.43 -3.87
CA SER A 586 -0.55 5.56 -4.92
C SER A 586 -0.35 4.06 -4.67
N SER A 587 0.54 3.68 -3.76
CA SER A 587 0.76 2.27 -3.42
C SER A 587 0.64 2.06 -1.91
N PRO A 588 -0.35 1.27 -1.44
CA PRO A 588 -0.37 0.84 -0.06
C PRO A 588 0.77 -0.17 0.14
N GLN A 589 1.90 0.30 0.65
CA GLN A 589 3.00 -0.56 1.04
C GLN A 589 2.66 -1.16 2.41
N VAL A 590 1.83 -2.20 2.37
CA VAL A 590 1.38 -2.97 3.55
C VAL A 590 2.44 -4.00 3.98
N ILE A 591 3.55 -4.13 3.24
CA ILE A 591 4.59 -5.10 3.52
C ILE A 591 5.90 -4.35 3.84
N LEU A 592 6.48 -4.67 5.02
CA LEU A 592 7.85 -4.26 5.36
C LEU A 592 8.78 -4.53 4.16
N CYS A 593 9.50 -3.49 3.72
CA CYS A 593 10.67 -3.52 2.81
C CYS A 593 10.51 -3.14 1.34
N LEU A 594 9.38 -2.64 0.88
CA LEU A 594 9.40 -1.69 -0.24
C LEU A 594 8.85 -0.40 0.29
N PHE A 595 9.71 0.58 0.42
CA PHE A 595 9.30 1.93 0.71
C PHE A 595 9.72 2.81 -0.46
N PHE A 596 8.75 3.33 -1.22
CA PHE A 596 9.05 4.42 -2.15
C PHE A 596 9.10 5.70 -1.32
N PHE A 597 10.32 6.05 -0.94
CA PHE A 597 10.61 7.26 -0.20
C PHE A 597 11.05 8.37 -1.15
N ILE A 598 10.34 9.50 -1.10
CA ILE A 598 10.89 10.75 -1.63
C ILE A 598 11.46 11.50 -0.43
N ILE A 599 12.79 11.44 -0.33
CA ILE A 599 13.56 12.10 0.71
C ILE A 599 14.29 13.28 0.08
N LYS A 600 14.07 14.47 0.61
CA LYS A 600 14.80 15.66 0.20
C LYS A 600 15.96 15.94 1.14
N ILE A 601 17.10 16.20 0.53
CA ILE A 601 18.41 16.44 1.12
C ILE A 601 18.71 17.94 0.94
N LEU A 602 19.37 18.56 1.91
CA LEU A 602 19.95 19.91 1.75
C LEU A 602 20.95 19.99 0.58
#